data_AF-A0A2D7ZE04-F1
#
_entry.id   AF-A0A2D7ZE04-F1
#
_cell.length_a   1.000
_cell.length_b   1.000
_cell.length_c   1.000
_cell.angle_alpha   90.00
_cell.angle_beta   90.00
_cell.angle_gamma   90.00
#
_symmetry.space_group_name_H-M   'P 1'
#
loop_
_entity.id
_entity.type
_entity.pdbx_description
1 polymer ?
#
loop_
_entity_poly.entity_id
_entity_poly.type
_entity_poly.pdbx_seq_one_letter_code
_entity_poly.pdbx_strand_id
1 'polypeptide(L)'
;MKKLYPRCHPYWKNEDGDTIKNNSVKGLAVSADDFLLPCCWLDMTDRDNEINGITYMRREHLKIENNDTIDDIVNSEEWKHFHRVLLEAPYDAPERCKTKCSKALPKGAGNEVR
;
A
#
# COMPACT_ATOMS: atom_id res chain seq x y z
N MET A 1 -1.34 11.74 -15.46
CA MET A 1 -1.62 10.96 -14.23
C MET A 1 -0.47 11.14 -13.25
N LYS A 2 -0.74 11.34 -11.95
CA LYS A 2 0.34 11.31 -10.94
C LYS A 2 0.67 9.83 -10.70
N LYS A 3 1.76 9.35 -11.28
CA LYS A 3 2.20 7.95 -11.14
C LYS A 3 2.67 7.70 -9.70
N LEU A 4 2.35 6.53 -9.17
CA LEU A 4 2.84 6.08 -7.88
C LEU A 4 3.88 4.99 -8.09
N TYR A 5 4.85 4.97 -7.19
CA TYR A 5 5.87 3.93 -7.06
C TYR A 5 5.73 3.31 -5.67
N PRO A 6 4.69 2.47 -5.44
CA PRO A 6 4.37 1.98 -4.10
C PRO A 6 5.50 1.11 -3.58
N ARG A 7 6.06 1.48 -2.42
CA ARG A 7 7.12 0.69 -1.78
C ARG A 7 6.60 -0.58 -1.13
N CYS A 8 5.29 -0.68 -0.92
CA CYS A 8 4.62 -1.85 -0.35
C CYS A 8 4.16 -2.87 -1.40
N HIS A 9 4.43 -2.64 -2.68
CA HIS A 9 3.95 -3.51 -3.74
C HIS A 9 5.13 -4.08 -4.55
N PRO A 10 5.13 -5.38 -4.91
CA PRO A 10 6.26 -6.03 -5.58
C PRO A 10 6.51 -5.55 -7.02
N TYR A 11 5.59 -4.79 -7.60
CA TYR A 11 5.72 -4.22 -8.94
C TYR A 11 4.89 -2.95 -9.12
N TRP A 12 5.11 -2.21 -10.21
CA TRP A 12 4.22 -1.15 -10.72
C TRP A 12 4.20 -1.19 -12.25
N LYS A 13 3.28 -0.48 -12.88
CA LYS A 13 3.24 -0.35 -14.35
C LYS A 13 4.01 0.88 -14.83
N ASN A 14 4.75 0.78 -15.93
CA ASN A 14 5.34 1.96 -16.59
C ASN A 14 4.29 2.75 -17.40
N GLU A 15 4.73 3.74 -18.20
CA GLU A 15 3.79 4.52 -19.03
C GLU A 15 3.23 3.69 -20.20
N ASP A 16 4.00 2.72 -20.66
CA ASP A 16 3.65 1.79 -21.75
C ASP A 16 2.76 0.62 -21.26
N GLY A 17 2.55 0.52 -19.95
CA GLY A 17 1.76 -0.54 -19.31
C GLY A 17 2.57 -1.78 -18.90
N ASP A 18 3.88 -1.79 -19.15
CA ASP A 18 4.77 -2.89 -18.76
C ASP A 18 4.90 -2.99 -17.25
N THR A 19 4.99 -4.23 -16.77
CA THR A 19 5.20 -4.51 -15.35
C THR A 19 6.68 -4.36 -15.00
N ILE A 20 6.99 -3.41 -14.12
CA ILE A 20 8.32 -3.17 -13.62
C ILE A 20 8.43 -3.74 -12.21
N LYS A 21 9.40 -4.63 -12.00
CA LYS A 21 9.68 -5.23 -10.69
C LYS A 21 10.18 -4.17 -9.70
N ASN A 22 9.60 -4.18 -8.50
CA ASN A 22 10.06 -3.38 -7.38
C ASN A 22 11.18 -4.10 -6.60
N ASN A 23 12.44 -3.78 -6.92
CA ASN A 23 13.60 -4.31 -6.20
C ASN A 23 13.82 -3.67 -4.82
N SER A 24 12.98 -2.73 -4.40
CA SER A 24 13.09 -2.00 -3.13
C SER A 24 11.80 -2.09 -2.32
N VAL A 25 11.07 -3.21 -2.46
CA VAL A 25 9.86 -3.47 -1.68
C VAL A 25 10.19 -3.42 -0.18
N LYS A 26 9.32 -2.78 0.58
CA LYS A 26 9.38 -2.69 2.03
C LYS A 26 8.34 -3.63 2.62
N GLY A 27 8.68 -4.22 3.76
CA GLY A 27 7.80 -5.13 4.48
C GLY A 27 6.55 -4.44 5.04
N LEU A 28 5.63 -5.28 5.50
CA LEU A 28 4.44 -4.88 6.22
C LEU A 28 4.81 -4.22 7.55
N ALA A 29 3.89 -3.46 8.12
CA ALA A 29 4.01 -2.91 9.47
C ALA A 29 2.92 -3.48 10.37
N VAL A 30 3.17 -3.47 11.68
CA VAL A 30 2.19 -3.79 12.72
C VAL A 30 2.07 -2.55 13.61
N SER A 31 0.85 -2.06 13.82
CA SER A 31 0.61 -0.92 14.71
C SER A 31 0.49 -1.36 16.17
N ALA A 32 0.57 -0.40 17.10
CA ALA A 32 0.49 -0.68 18.54
C ALA A 32 -0.89 -1.18 19.02
N ASP A 33 -1.92 -0.98 18.21
CA ASP A 33 -3.31 -1.41 18.43
C ASP A 33 -3.69 -2.62 17.56
N ASP A 34 -2.70 -3.45 17.24
CA ASP A 34 -2.87 -4.80 16.67
C ASP A 34 -3.43 -4.85 15.25
N PHE A 35 -3.18 -3.82 14.43
CA PHE A 35 -3.49 -3.87 13.01
C PHE A 35 -2.24 -4.19 12.18
N LEU A 36 -2.41 -5.10 11.23
CA LEU A 36 -1.46 -5.26 10.15
C LEU A 36 -1.68 -4.16 9.11
N LEU A 37 -0.60 -3.51 8.66
CA LEU A 37 -0.64 -2.40 7.73
C LEU A 37 0.22 -2.68 6.49
N PRO A 38 -0.23 -2.26 5.28
CA PRO A 38 0.56 -2.42 4.05
C PRO A 38 1.94 -1.75 4.09
N CYS A 39 2.10 -0.70 4.90
CA CYS A 39 3.40 -0.04 5.12
C CYS A 39 3.38 0.82 6.39
N CYS A 40 4.58 1.11 6.92
CA CYS A 40 4.74 1.94 8.12
C CYS A 40 4.29 3.40 7.96
N TRP A 41 4.07 3.91 6.73
CA TRP A 41 3.54 5.26 6.57
C TRP A 41 2.06 5.37 6.90
N LEU A 42 1.33 4.25 6.96
CA LEU A 42 -0.07 4.20 7.36
C LEU A 42 -0.26 4.05 8.87
N ASP A 43 0.83 3.91 9.63
CA ASP A 43 0.79 4.00 11.08
C ASP A 43 0.59 5.47 11.46
N MET A 44 -0.69 5.85 11.58
CA MET A 44 -1.17 7.22 11.72
C MET A 44 -2.26 7.27 12.79
N THR A 45 -2.51 8.47 13.31
CA THR A 45 -3.64 8.70 14.22
C THR A 45 -4.97 8.46 13.52
N ASP A 46 -6.05 8.19 14.26
CA ASP A 46 -7.37 7.96 13.67
C ASP A 46 -7.87 9.17 12.87
N ARG A 47 -7.63 10.38 13.38
CA ARG A 47 -7.88 11.63 12.66
C ARG A 47 -7.14 11.68 11.32
N ASP A 48 -5.88 11.30 11.30
CA ASP A 48 -5.10 11.27 10.06
C ASP A 48 -5.63 10.19 9.11
N ASN A 49 -6.04 9.03 9.62
CA ASN A 49 -6.64 7.98 8.80
C ASN A 49 -7.95 8.45 8.14
N GLU A 50 -8.78 9.22 8.87
CA GLU A 50 -10.01 9.84 8.34
C GLU A 50 -9.69 10.85 7.24
N ILE A 51 -8.77 11.78 7.49
CA ILE A 51 -8.34 12.79 6.50
C ILE A 51 -7.77 12.14 5.24
N ASN A 52 -7.08 11.00 5.38
CA ASN A 52 -6.49 10.26 4.26
C ASN A 52 -7.45 9.27 3.60
N GLY A 53 -8.69 9.12 4.10
CA GLY A 53 -9.68 8.20 3.56
C GLY A 53 -9.29 6.72 3.67
N ILE A 54 -8.55 6.33 4.72
CA ILE A 54 -8.03 4.97 4.89
C ILE A 54 -8.50 4.26 6.15
N THR A 55 -9.55 4.77 6.80
CA THR A 55 -10.16 4.15 7.99
C THR A 55 -10.64 2.72 7.74
N TYR A 56 -10.98 2.37 6.50
CA TYR A 56 -11.37 1.00 6.13
C TYR A 56 -10.25 -0.04 6.38
N MET A 57 -8.98 0.37 6.38
CA MET A 57 -7.85 -0.51 6.71
C MET A 57 -7.71 -0.79 8.22
N ARG A 58 -8.54 -0.15 9.06
CA ARG A 58 -8.56 -0.33 10.51
C ARG A 58 -9.93 -0.79 11.02
N ARG A 59 -10.66 -1.54 10.19
CA ARG A 59 -11.91 -2.19 10.61
C ARG A 59 -11.58 -3.32 11.58
N GLU A 60 -12.43 -3.50 12.59
CA GLU A 60 -12.19 -4.45 13.69
C GLU A 60 -11.85 -5.87 13.22
N HIS A 61 -12.47 -6.36 12.14
CA HIS A 61 -12.20 -7.70 11.59
C HIS A 61 -10.81 -7.83 10.94
N LEU A 62 -10.06 -6.74 10.78
CA LEU A 62 -8.68 -6.75 10.25
C LEU A 62 -7.62 -6.76 11.36
N LYS A 63 -8.02 -6.72 12.63
CA LYS A 63 -7.07 -6.91 13.73
C LYS A 63 -6.47 -8.31 13.68
N ILE A 64 -5.21 -8.40 14.09
CA ILE A 64 -4.48 -9.67 14.09
C ILE A 64 -5.16 -10.66 15.05
N GLU A 65 -5.58 -10.22 16.23
CA GLU A 65 -6.30 -11.05 17.21
C GLU A 65 -7.64 -11.63 16.70
N ASN A 66 -8.24 -11.01 15.68
CA ASN A 66 -9.54 -11.40 15.13
C ASN A 66 -9.43 -12.32 13.88
N ASN A 67 -8.22 -12.75 13.51
CA ASN A 67 -7.97 -13.62 12.36
C ASN A 67 -7.11 -14.82 12.76
N ASP A 68 -7.36 -15.98 12.14
CA ASP A 68 -6.58 -17.20 12.40
C ASP A 68 -5.17 -17.10 11.81
N THR A 69 -5.05 -16.41 10.66
CA THR A 69 -3.79 -16.24 9.95
C THR A 69 -3.62 -14.81 9.41
N ILE A 70 -2.36 -14.44 9.16
CA ILE A 70 -2.04 -13.19 8.44
C ILE A 70 -2.59 -13.22 7.01
N ASP A 71 -2.69 -14.41 6.41
CA ASP A 71 -3.22 -14.59 5.06
C ASP A 71 -4.69 -14.17 4.96
N ASP A 72 -5.49 -14.36 6.01
CA ASP A 72 -6.89 -13.91 6.04
C ASP A 72 -6.99 -12.38 5.91
N ILE A 73 -6.06 -11.66 6.54
CA ILE A 73 -6.01 -10.20 6.52
C ILE A 73 -5.54 -9.69 5.16
N VAL A 74 -4.40 -10.18 4.64
CA VAL A 74 -3.83 -9.67 3.37
C VAL A 74 -4.66 -10.08 2.15
N ASN A 75 -5.49 -11.12 2.27
CA ASN A 75 -6.46 -11.52 1.25
C ASN A 75 -7.86 -10.91 1.44
N SER A 76 -8.05 -10.02 2.41
CA SER A 76 -9.32 -9.30 2.59
C SER A 76 -9.61 -8.34 1.45
N GLU A 77 -10.88 -7.97 1.28
CA GLU A 77 -11.30 -7.04 0.23
C GLU A 77 -10.72 -5.65 0.43
N GLU A 78 -10.51 -5.23 1.69
CA GLU A 78 -9.84 -3.97 2.03
C GLU A 78 -8.40 -3.93 1.52
N TRP A 79 -7.63 -4.99 1.75
CA TRP A 79 -6.23 -5.07 1.30
C TRP A 79 -6.11 -5.15 -0.21
N LYS A 80 -6.96 -5.97 -0.86
CA LYS A 80 -7.03 -6.04 -2.33
C LYS A 80 -7.43 -4.70 -2.93
N HIS A 81 -8.41 -4.03 -2.33
CA HIS A 81 -8.86 -2.71 -2.77
C HIS A 81 -7.72 -1.68 -2.67
N PHE A 82 -7.04 -1.64 -1.52
CA PHE A 82 -5.92 -0.72 -1.29
C PHE A 82 -4.84 -0.88 -2.38
N HIS A 83 -4.36 -2.09 -2.63
CA HIS A 83 -3.32 -2.31 -3.64
C HIS A 83 -3.81 -2.05 -5.08
N ARG A 84 -5.06 -2.39 -5.39
CA ARG A 84 -5.66 -2.11 -6.70
C ARG A 84 -5.71 -0.61 -6.97
N VAL A 85 -6.18 0.20 -6.02
CA VAL A 85 -6.22 1.65 -6.14
C VAL A 85 -4.82 2.23 -6.40
N LEU A 86 -3.80 1.73 -5.71
CA LEU A 86 -2.42 2.20 -5.93
C LEU A 86 -1.90 1.94 -7.34
N LEU A 87 -2.31 0.86 -7.98
CA LEU A 87 -1.83 0.44 -9.31
C LEU A 87 -2.69 0.98 -10.45
N GLU A 88 -4.01 1.04 -10.26
CA GLU A 88 -5.00 1.26 -11.32
C GLU A 88 -5.65 2.64 -11.22
N ALA A 89 -5.80 3.18 -10.01
CA ALA A 89 -6.48 4.44 -9.75
C ALA A 89 -5.64 5.38 -8.85
N PRO A 90 -4.41 5.75 -9.25
CA PRO A 90 -3.49 6.51 -8.39
C PRO A 90 -3.99 7.92 -8.02
N TYR A 91 -4.98 8.45 -8.75
CA TYR A 91 -5.67 9.69 -8.37
C TYR A 91 -6.59 9.52 -7.15
N ASP A 92 -7.14 8.31 -6.95
CA ASP A 92 -8.02 7.98 -5.83
C ASP A 92 -7.24 7.39 -4.64
N ALA A 93 -5.92 7.23 -4.80
CA ALA A 93 -5.06 6.76 -3.73
C ALA A 93 -5.08 7.68 -2.50
N PRO A 94 -4.87 7.13 -1.29
CA PRO A 94 -4.74 7.92 -0.06
C PRO A 94 -3.69 9.02 -0.20
N GLU A 95 -3.94 10.19 0.39
CA GLU A 95 -3.05 11.35 0.25
C GLU A 95 -1.64 11.06 0.80
N ARG A 96 -1.54 10.26 1.86
CA ARG A 96 -0.29 9.71 2.39
C ARG A 96 0.51 8.96 1.31
N CYS A 97 -0.15 8.13 0.52
CA CYS A 97 0.48 7.38 -0.57
C CYS A 97 0.90 8.31 -1.71
N LYS A 98 0.06 9.28 -2.09
CA LYS A 98 0.42 10.32 -3.05
C LYS A 98 1.66 11.08 -2.60
N THR A 99 1.74 11.49 -1.34
CA THR A 99 2.88 12.26 -0.80
C THR A 99 4.17 11.43 -0.73
N LYS A 100 4.07 10.17 -0.33
CA LYS A 100 5.26 9.33 -0.05
C LYS A 100 5.72 8.52 -1.25
N CYS A 101 4.80 8.09 -2.12
CA CYS A 101 5.05 7.19 -3.25
C CYS A 101 5.04 7.88 -4.62
N SER A 102 4.70 9.18 -4.74
CA SER A 102 4.85 9.91 -6.02
C SER A 102 6.27 10.47 -6.26
N LYS A 103 7.17 10.34 -5.28
CA LYS A 103 8.56 10.76 -5.43
C LYS A 103 9.28 9.85 -6.44
N ALA A 104 10.29 10.39 -7.12
CA ALA A 104 11.07 9.71 -8.16
C ALA A 104 11.46 8.27 -7.78
N LEU A 105 11.55 7.41 -8.80
CA LEU A 105 11.94 6.00 -8.70
C LEU A 105 13.05 5.81 -7.64
N PRO A 106 12.90 4.88 -6.69
CA PRO A 106 13.96 4.56 -5.75
C PRO A 106 15.25 4.27 -6.52
N LYS A 107 16.39 4.84 -6.09
CA LYS A 107 17.70 4.52 -6.70
C LYS A 107 17.91 3.00 -6.66
N GLY A 108 18.05 2.35 -7.82
CA GLY A 108 18.18 0.89 -7.96
C GLY A 108 16.88 0.14 -8.34
N ALA A 109 15.77 0.85 -8.56
CA ALA A 109 14.55 0.28 -9.14
C ALA A 109 14.64 0.25 -10.68
N GLY A 110 14.49 -0.95 -11.26
CA GLY A 110 14.43 -1.14 -12.71
C GLY A 110 15.60 -1.95 -13.26
N ASN A 111 15.45 -3.27 -13.28
CA ASN A 111 15.89 -4.05 -14.44
C ASN A 111 14.60 -4.44 -15.15
N GLU A 112 14.49 -4.17 -16.45
CA GLU A 112 13.41 -4.68 -17.29
C GLU A 112 13.35 -6.20 -17.10
N VAL A 113 12.19 -6.71 -16.68
CA VAL A 113 11.93 -8.14 -16.76
C VAL A 113 11.54 -8.38 -18.21
N ARG A 114 12.52 -8.80 -19.02
CA ARG A 114 12.28 -9.36 -20.35
C ARG A 114 11.66 -10.75 -20.24
#